data_AF-A0A2A4XB19-F1
#
_entry.id   AF-A0A2A4XB19-F1
#
_cell.length_a   1.000
_cell.length_b   1.000
_cell.length_c   1.000
_cell.angle_alpha   90.00
_cell.angle_beta   90.00
_cell.angle_gamma   90.00
#
_symmetry.space_group_name_H-M   'P 1'
#
loop_
_entity.id
_entity.type
_entity.pdbx_description
1 polymer ?
#
loop_
_entity_poly.entity_id
_entity_poly.type
_entity_poly.pdbx_seq_one_letter_code
_entity_poly.pdbx_strand_id
1 'polypeptide(L)'
;MKVFNMRPAFHGYSSSSIVAWYYERAWNTLTGAKRAIVARAVDLYLQEIVPEHRTIRFNVPENLEDGDQFLECNKKNIKIIDDFFADNSVRSKHFRDNMEIFVARAIDQIFETGICEILKQKLFPEAVIPYTEDQLDNLLVETNSSYTEAVNECVRVFRNGLSDDTNEELEILESKLLSARELLDKNVGVIENELTRRKEKK
;
A
#
# COMPACT_ATOMS: atom_id res chain seq x y z
N MET A 1 12.69 -5.57 -14.20
CA MET A 1 12.41 -4.95 -12.89
C MET A 1 10.94 -4.55 -12.90
N LYS A 2 10.08 -5.16 -12.06
CA LYS A 2 8.69 -4.70 -11.96
C LYS A 2 8.69 -3.41 -11.13
N VAL A 3 8.53 -2.28 -11.82
CA VAL A 3 8.24 -0.98 -11.20
C VAL A 3 6.81 -1.12 -10.66
N PHE A 4 6.69 -1.45 -9.39
CA PHE A 4 5.39 -1.44 -8.74
C PHE A 4 5.13 0.01 -8.38
N ASN A 5 4.31 0.73 -9.13
CA ASN A 5 3.79 2.00 -8.64
C ASN A 5 2.78 1.74 -7.50
N MET A 6 2.80 2.58 -6.47
CA MET A 6 1.83 2.52 -5.37
C MET A 6 0.42 2.47 -5.95
N ARG A 7 -0.46 1.60 -5.43
CA ARG A 7 -1.83 1.50 -5.94
C ARG A 7 -2.48 2.90 -5.92
N PRO A 8 -3.02 3.41 -7.06
CA PRO A 8 -3.62 4.74 -7.15
C PRO A 8 -4.60 5.06 -6.00
N ALA A 9 -5.42 4.08 -5.62
CA ALA A 9 -6.40 4.18 -4.53
C ALA A 9 -5.84 4.49 -3.13
N PHE A 10 -4.53 4.39 -2.90
CA PHE A 10 -3.88 4.65 -1.60
C PHE A 10 -3.10 5.96 -1.54
N HIS A 11 -3.09 6.75 -2.62
CA HIS A 11 -2.52 8.09 -2.58
C HIS A 11 -3.34 8.99 -1.63
N GLY A 12 -2.65 9.84 -0.86
CA GLY A 12 -3.27 10.73 0.15
C GLY A 12 -3.70 10.06 1.46
N TYR A 13 -3.82 8.73 1.54
CA TYR A 13 -4.22 8.03 2.78
C TYR A 13 -3.06 7.88 3.76
N SER A 14 -3.31 7.98 5.07
CA SER A 14 -2.28 7.69 6.09
C SER A 14 -1.83 6.22 6.03
N SER A 15 -0.60 5.91 6.47
CA SER A 15 -0.10 4.52 6.51
C SER A 15 -1.06 3.62 7.28
N SER A 16 -1.52 4.06 8.45
CA SER A 16 -2.47 3.29 9.26
C SER A 16 -3.85 3.16 8.58
N SER A 17 -4.30 4.12 7.75
CA SER A 17 -5.53 3.97 6.94
C SER A 17 -5.38 2.92 5.84
N ILE A 18 -4.21 2.86 5.19
CA ILE A 18 -3.91 1.82 4.19
C ILE A 18 -3.92 0.45 4.87
N VAL A 19 -3.24 0.32 6.03
CA VAL A 19 -3.21 -0.94 6.78
C VAL A 19 -4.58 -1.34 7.31
N ALA A 20 -5.38 -0.38 7.81
CA ALA A 20 -6.76 -0.62 8.21
C ALA A 20 -7.58 -1.26 7.09
N TRP A 21 -7.47 -0.75 5.86
CA TRP A 21 -8.19 -1.28 4.71
C TRP A 21 -7.90 -2.77 4.44
N TYR A 22 -6.64 -3.18 4.57
CA TYR A 22 -6.25 -4.58 4.43
C TYR A 22 -6.68 -5.42 5.64
N TYR A 23 -6.52 -4.88 6.85
CA TYR A 23 -6.93 -5.52 8.09
C TYR A 23 -8.44 -5.80 8.13
N GLU A 24 -9.25 -4.86 7.63
CA GLU A 24 -10.69 -4.99 7.43
C GLU A 24 -11.08 -5.84 6.22
N ARG A 25 -10.17 -6.25 5.35
CA ARG A 25 -10.51 -7.18 4.26
C ARG A 25 -10.12 -8.60 4.55
N ALA A 26 -9.10 -8.82 5.36
CA ALA A 26 -8.64 -10.15 5.74
C ALA A 26 -9.71 -11.00 6.46
N TRP A 27 -10.76 -10.40 7.02
CA TRP A 27 -11.85 -11.15 7.68
C TRP A 27 -12.93 -11.67 6.74
N ASN A 28 -13.08 -11.09 5.54
CA ASN A 28 -14.17 -11.44 4.63
C ASN A 28 -13.99 -12.80 3.95
N THR A 29 -12.78 -13.36 3.96
CA THR A 29 -12.42 -14.51 3.12
C THR A 29 -12.12 -15.78 3.92
N LEU A 30 -11.71 -15.70 5.20
CA LEU A 30 -11.23 -16.87 5.96
C LEU A 30 -11.56 -16.77 7.47
N THR A 31 -12.23 -17.79 8.01
CA THR A 31 -12.51 -17.94 9.45
C THR A 31 -11.21 -17.99 10.24
N GLY A 32 -11.02 -17.07 11.19
CA GLY A 32 -9.83 -17.04 12.06
C GLY A 32 -8.66 -16.21 11.53
N ALA A 33 -8.74 -15.66 10.31
CA ALA A 33 -7.70 -14.79 9.74
C ALA A 33 -7.34 -13.62 10.66
N LYS A 34 -8.35 -12.93 11.22
CA LYS A 34 -8.13 -11.83 12.17
C LYS A 34 -7.33 -12.27 13.40
N ARG A 35 -7.65 -13.44 13.97
CA ARG A 35 -6.92 -14.00 15.12
C ARG A 35 -5.46 -14.31 14.78
N ALA A 36 -5.21 -14.84 13.59
CA ALA A 36 -3.86 -15.13 13.12
C ALA A 36 -3.04 -13.85 12.91
N ILE A 37 -3.63 -12.83 12.26
CA ILE A 37 -2.98 -11.53 12.06
C ILE A 37 -2.62 -10.90 13.41
N VAL A 38 -3.57 -10.84 14.35
CA VAL A 38 -3.33 -10.22 15.66
C VAL A 38 -2.27 -10.98 16.44
N ALA A 39 -2.34 -12.31 16.49
CA ALA A 39 -1.31 -13.12 17.15
C ALA A 39 0.08 -12.82 16.58
N ARG A 40 0.20 -12.78 15.25
CA ARG A 40 1.48 -12.53 14.59
C ARG A 40 1.96 -11.09 14.77
N ALA A 41 1.07 -10.10 14.71
CA ALA A 41 1.43 -8.70 14.93
C ALA A 41 1.92 -8.46 16.36
N VAL A 42 1.27 -9.09 17.35
CA VAL A 42 1.71 -9.04 18.76
C VAL A 42 3.07 -9.71 18.93
N ASP A 43 3.27 -10.88 18.33
CA ASP A 43 4.55 -11.60 18.36
C ASP A 43 5.70 -10.75 17.78
N LEU A 44 5.50 -10.17 16.59
CA LEU A 44 6.49 -9.27 15.97
C LEU A 44 6.81 -8.06 16.86
N TYR A 45 5.79 -7.43 17.43
CA TYR A 45 5.96 -6.27 18.33
C TYR A 45 6.76 -6.64 19.59
N LEU A 46 6.45 -7.78 20.22
CA LEU A 46 7.16 -8.24 21.42
C LEU A 46 8.60 -8.66 21.11
N GLN A 47 8.88 -9.20 19.93
CA GLN A 47 10.23 -9.59 19.53
C GLN A 47 11.12 -8.39 19.20
N GLU A 48 10.57 -7.36 18.58
CA GLU A 48 11.36 -6.27 18.00
C GLU A 48 11.43 -5.01 18.87
N ILE A 49 10.40 -4.75 19.69
CA ILE A 49 10.42 -3.63 20.63
C ILE A 49 10.88 -4.13 21.99
N VAL A 50 12.02 -3.58 22.45
CA VAL A 50 12.56 -3.87 23.78
C VAL A 50 11.57 -3.45 24.87
N PRO A 51 11.44 -4.21 25.98
CA PRO A 51 10.40 -3.99 26.99
C PRO A 51 10.25 -2.56 27.51
N GLU A 52 11.37 -1.84 27.66
CA GLU A 52 11.45 -0.49 28.22
C GLU A 52 10.87 0.58 27.27
N HIS A 53 10.77 0.26 25.98
CA HIS A 53 10.27 1.17 24.94
C HIS A 53 8.87 0.81 24.46
N ARG A 54 8.26 -0.25 24.98
CA ARG A 54 6.89 -0.65 24.61
C ARG A 54 5.86 0.36 25.14
N THR A 55 5.12 1.00 24.24
CA THR A 55 4.00 1.87 24.63
C THR A 55 2.66 1.13 24.70
N ILE A 56 2.57 -0.02 24.02
CA ILE A 56 1.39 -0.90 24.01
C ILE A 56 1.62 -2.07 24.97
N ARG A 57 0.63 -2.32 25.84
CA ARG A 57 0.60 -3.48 26.74
C ARG A 57 -0.32 -4.56 26.18
N PHE A 58 0.26 -5.52 25.47
CA PHE A 58 -0.48 -6.70 25.01
C PHE A 58 -0.68 -7.72 26.13
N ASN A 59 -1.75 -8.49 26.01
CA ASN A 59 -2.02 -9.64 26.86
C ASN A 59 -1.23 -10.82 26.32
N VAL A 60 -0.38 -11.41 27.16
CA VAL A 60 0.42 -12.60 26.85
C VAL A 60 -0.01 -13.69 27.82
N PRO A 61 -0.21 -14.94 27.37
CA PRO A 61 -0.55 -16.03 28.28
C PRO A 61 0.61 -16.29 29.26
N GLU A 62 0.28 -16.61 30.50
CA GLU A 62 1.26 -17.01 31.51
C GLU A 62 1.86 -18.38 31.19
N ASN A 63 1.05 -19.26 30.59
CA ASN A 63 1.47 -20.55 30.07
C ASN A 63 1.32 -20.57 28.54
N LEU A 64 2.45 -20.64 27.82
CA LEU A 64 2.48 -20.65 26.35
C LEU A 64 1.83 -21.91 25.74
N GLU A 65 1.75 -23.00 26.49
CA GLU A 65 1.13 -24.26 26.04
C GLU A 65 -0.38 -24.31 26.30
N ASP A 66 -0.93 -23.32 27.00
CA ASP A 66 -2.37 -23.22 27.26
C ASP A 66 -3.07 -22.51 26.09
N GLY A 67 -3.64 -23.32 25.19
CA GLY A 67 -4.36 -22.83 24.01
C GLY A 67 -5.60 -21.99 24.35
N ASP A 68 -6.27 -22.26 25.47
CA ASP A 68 -7.45 -21.49 25.89
C ASP A 68 -7.05 -20.13 26.44
N GLN A 69 -5.99 -20.08 27.25
CA GLN A 69 -5.41 -18.82 27.73
C GLN A 69 -4.89 -17.98 26.55
N PHE A 70 -4.21 -18.60 25.59
CA PHE A 70 -3.77 -17.93 24.38
C PHE A 70 -4.95 -17.30 23.61
N LEU A 71 -6.05 -18.05 23.42
CA LEU A 71 -7.24 -17.56 22.73
C LEU A 71 -7.89 -16.39 23.48
N GLU A 72 -7.94 -16.43 24.82
CA GLU A 72 -8.48 -15.34 25.62
C GLU A 72 -7.62 -14.07 25.52
N CYS A 73 -6.30 -14.20 25.65
CA CYS A 73 -5.36 -13.10 25.46
C CYS A 73 -5.48 -12.50 24.06
N ASN A 74 -5.54 -13.34 23.02
CA ASN A 74 -5.65 -12.90 21.64
C ASN A 74 -6.98 -12.17 21.37
N LYS A 75 -8.09 -12.61 21.97
CA LYS A 75 -9.37 -11.90 21.90
C LYS A 75 -9.30 -10.49 22.50
N LYS A 76 -8.60 -10.33 23.62
CA LYS A 76 -8.37 -9.00 24.23
C LYS A 76 -7.46 -8.13 23.34
N ASN A 77 -6.42 -8.73 22.75
CA ASN A 77 -5.50 -8.03 21.84
C ASN A 77 -6.16 -7.58 20.54
N ILE A 78 -7.16 -8.30 20.03
CA ILE A 78 -7.97 -7.86 18.89
C ILE A 78 -8.59 -6.50 19.18
N LYS A 79 -9.17 -6.31 20.37
CA LYS A 79 -9.75 -5.04 20.75
C LYS A 79 -8.72 -3.90 20.75
N ILE A 80 -7.51 -4.16 21.25
CA ILE A 80 -6.41 -3.17 21.26
C ILE A 80 -6.07 -2.72 19.83
N ILE A 81 -5.98 -3.65 18.89
CA ILE A 81 -5.68 -3.34 17.47
C ILE A 81 -6.88 -2.68 16.77
N ASP A 82 -8.11 -3.10 17.09
CA ASP A 82 -9.32 -2.44 16.59
C ASP A 82 -9.38 -0.97 17.07
N ASP A 83 -9.14 -0.73 18.35
CA ASP A 83 -9.12 0.61 18.96
C ASP A 83 -8.00 1.48 18.33
N PHE A 84 -6.86 0.88 17.97
CA PHE A 84 -5.78 1.58 17.25
C PHE A 84 -6.22 2.12 15.88
N PHE A 85 -7.01 1.35 15.13
CA PHE A 85 -7.51 1.76 13.81
C PHE A 85 -8.75 2.67 13.88
N ALA A 86 -9.57 2.56 14.92
CA ALA A 86 -10.85 3.25 15.04
C ALA A 86 -10.76 4.77 15.36
N ASP A 87 -9.72 5.24 16.05
CA ASP A 87 -9.70 6.62 16.59
C ASP A 87 -8.38 7.37 16.38
N ASN A 88 -8.44 8.48 15.61
CA ASN A 88 -7.30 9.38 15.38
C ASN A 88 -6.89 10.15 16.64
N SER A 89 -7.76 10.31 17.64
CA SER A 89 -7.47 11.03 18.89
C SER A 89 -6.70 10.18 19.91
N VAL A 90 -6.89 8.86 19.89
CA VAL A 90 -6.25 7.88 20.80
C VAL A 90 -4.82 7.51 20.36
N ARG A 91 -4.51 7.62 19.06
CA ARG A 91 -3.15 7.44 18.52
C ARG A 91 -2.11 8.34 19.19
N SER A 92 -2.53 9.51 19.69
CA SER A 92 -1.63 10.59 20.15
C SER A 92 -0.84 10.31 21.45
N LYS A 93 -1.23 9.33 22.27
CA LYS A 93 -0.58 9.08 23.58
C LYS A 93 -0.08 7.65 23.82
N HIS A 94 -0.72 6.62 23.27
CA HIS A 94 -0.42 5.22 23.60
C HIS A 94 0.13 4.38 22.45
N PHE A 95 0.12 4.89 21.21
CA PHE A 95 0.43 4.13 20.01
C PHE A 95 1.54 4.81 19.18
N ARG A 96 2.67 5.12 19.83
CA ARG A 96 3.83 5.75 19.17
C ARG A 96 4.71 4.76 18.41
N ASP A 97 4.49 3.47 18.61
CA ASP A 97 5.38 2.42 18.12
C ASP A 97 5.08 2.00 16.67
N ASN A 98 4.34 2.82 15.91
CA ASN A 98 3.94 2.53 14.53
C ASN A 98 3.30 1.14 14.38
N MET A 99 2.28 0.84 15.20
CA MET A 99 1.63 -0.47 15.26
C MET A 99 1.17 -0.98 13.88
N GLU A 100 0.83 -0.06 12.97
CA GLU A 100 0.47 -0.38 11.60
C GLU A 100 1.57 -1.16 10.84
N ILE A 101 2.85 -0.98 11.17
CA ILE A 101 3.98 -1.68 10.53
C ILE A 101 3.94 -3.17 10.90
N PHE A 102 3.71 -3.48 12.18
CA PHE A 102 3.61 -4.86 12.65
C PHE A 102 2.38 -5.56 12.10
N VAL A 103 1.25 -4.84 12.01
CA VAL A 103 0.03 -5.37 11.39
C VAL A 103 0.22 -5.59 9.90
N ALA A 104 0.83 -4.66 9.17
CA ALA A 104 1.12 -4.80 7.74
C ALA A 104 2.00 -6.02 7.46
N ARG A 105 3.07 -6.20 8.23
CA ARG A 105 3.96 -7.36 8.12
C ARG A 105 3.28 -8.67 8.46
N ALA A 106 2.43 -8.69 9.50
CA ALA A 106 1.64 -9.86 9.83
C ALA A 106 0.69 -10.25 8.69
N ILE A 107 0.01 -9.27 8.08
CA ILE A 107 -0.87 -9.50 6.93
C ILE A 107 -0.05 -10.04 5.75
N ASP A 108 1.07 -9.41 5.39
CA ASP A 108 1.89 -9.87 4.27
C ASP A 108 2.52 -11.24 4.47
N GLN A 109 2.94 -11.57 5.70
CA GLN A 109 3.49 -12.90 5.98
C GLN A 109 2.44 -14.01 5.87
N ILE A 110 1.17 -13.70 6.10
CA ILE A 110 0.08 -14.69 6.05
C ILE A 110 -0.54 -14.75 4.65
N PHE A 111 -0.64 -13.62 3.95
CA PHE A 111 -1.47 -13.47 2.76
C PHE A 111 -0.75 -12.90 1.53
N GLU A 112 0.54 -12.55 1.63
CA GLU A 112 1.37 -12.05 0.51
C GLU A 112 0.72 -10.87 -0.25
N THR A 113 0.11 -9.93 0.48
CA THR A 113 -0.74 -8.89 -0.11
C THR A 113 0.01 -7.74 -0.81
N GLY A 114 1.32 -7.62 -0.55
CA GLY A 114 2.17 -6.54 -1.02
C GLY A 114 1.99 -5.23 -0.24
N ILE A 115 1.36 -5.26 0.93
CA ILE A 115 1.13 -4.03 1.71
C ILE A 115 2.43 -3.39 2.19
N CYS A 116 3.44 -4.18 2.54
CA CYS A 116 4.74 -3.67 2.99
C CYS A 116 5.46 -2.92 1.87
N GLU A 117 5.36 -3.37 0.63
CA GLU A 117 5.93 -2.65 -0.52
C GLU A 117 5.20 -1.33 -0.77
N ILE A 118 3.87 -1.32 -0.64
CA ILE A 118 3.06 -0.08 -0.69
C ILE A 118 3.51 0.90 0.40
N LEU A 119 3.69 0.44 1.64
CA LEU A 119 4.17 1.29 2.74
C LEU A 119 5.61 1.78 2.52
N LYS A 120 6.48 0.92 2.00
CA LYS A 120 7.87 1.25 1.68
C LYS A 120 7.94 2.38 0.66
N GLN A 121 7.15 2.30 -0.41
CA GLN A 121 7.08 3.37 -1.42
C GLN A 121 6.52 4.67 -0.86
N LYS A 122 5.62 4.59 0.13
CA LYS A 122 5.09 5.78 0.80
C LYS A 122 6.15 6.47 1.65
N LEU A 123 6.94 5.70 2.39
CA LEU A 123 7.93 6.20 3.34
C LEU A 123 9.24 6.59 2.66
N PHE A 124 9.59 5.86 1.60
CA PHE A 124 10.83 5.99 0.83
C PHE A 124 10.50 6.00 -0.67
N PRO A 125 9.82 7.05 -1.17
CA PRO A 125 9.48 7.13 -2.58
C PRO A 125 10.76 7.24 -3.43
N GLU A 126 10.92 6.34 -4.40
CA GLU A 126 12.04 6.35 -5.34
C GLU A 126 11.96 7.52 -6.33
N ALA A 127 10.77 8.11 -6.50
CA ALA A 127 10.54 9.31 -7.30
C ALA A 127 9.68 10.32 -6.53
N VAL A 128 10.08 11.60 -6.57
CA VAL A 128 9.34 12.69 -5.92
C VAL A 128 8.04 12.94 -6.69
N ILE A 129 6.90 12.94 -5.99
CA ILE A 129 5.62 13.39 -6.52
C ILE A 129 5.78 14.90 -6.84
N PRO A 130 5.41 15.38 -8.05
CA PRO A 130 5.45 16.80 -8.36
C PRO A 130 4.70 17.64 -7.32
N TYR A 131 5.39 18.59 -6.68
CA TYR A 131 4.82 19.48 -5.66
C TYR A 131 4.68 20.94 -6.12
N THR A 132 5.20 21.25 -7.31
CA THR A 132 5.16 22.58 -7.93
C THR A 132 4.49 22.49 -9.29
N GLU A 133 3.93 23.61 -9.76
CA GLU A 133 3.29 23.71 -11.08
C GLU A 133 4.28 23.37 -12.19
N ASP A 134 5.51 23.89 -12.12
CA ASP A 134 6.59 23.56 -13.06
C ASP A 134 6.93 22.07 -13.11
N GLN A 135 6.91 21.37 -11.96
CA GLN A 135 7.15 19.92 -11.92
C GLN A 135 5.99 19.12 -12.51
N LEU A 136 4.76 19.60 -12.33
CA LEU A 136 3.57 19.00 -12.94
C LEU A 136 3.59 19.20 -14.45
N ASP A 137 3.94 20.40 -14.92
CA ASP A 137 4.04 20.72 -16.34
C ASP A 137 5.12 19.89 -17.03
N ASN A 138 6.29 19.74 -16.42
CA ASN A 138 7.34 18.88 -16.95
C ASN A 138 6.89 17.42 -17.07
N LEU A 139 6.21 16.89 -16.03
CA LEU A 139 5.69 15.53 -16.06
C LEU A 139 4.57 15.36 -17.11
N LEU A 140 3.72 16.38 -17.30
CA LEU A 140 2.69 16.38 -18.33
C LEU A 140 3.29 16.39 -19.74
N VAL A 141 4.35 17.17 -19.96
CA VAL A 141 5.06 17.22 -21.26
C VAL A 141 5.72 15.88 -21.57
N GLU A 142 6.43 15.28 -20.61
CA GLU A 142 7.08 13.98 -20.78
C GLU A 142 6.05 12.87 -21.10
N THR A 143 4.97 12.80 -20.32
CA THR A 143 3.90 11.83 -20.55
C THR A 143 3.18 12.04 -21.88
N ASN A 144 2.88 13.29 -22.25
CA ASN A 144 2.23 13.59 -23.54
C ASN A 144 3.11 13.18 -24.72
N SER A 145 4.42 13.43 -24.63
CA SER A 145 5.37 12.98 -25.65
C SER A 145 5.40 11.46 -25.76
N SER A 146 5.55 10.75 -24.62
CA SER A 146 5.62 9.29 -24.59
C SER A 146 4.33 8.63 -25.05
N TYR A 147 3.17 9.16 -24.65
CA TYR A 147 1.87 8.66 -25.10
C TYR A 147 1.65 8.91 -26.60
N THR A 148 2.00 10.10 -27.09
CA THR A 148 1.89 10.42 -28.53
C THR A 148 2.77 9.47 -29.36
N GLU A 149 3.98 9.18 -28.90
CA GLU A 149 4.88 8.21 -29.54
C GLU A 149 4.27 6.80 -29.56
N ALA A 150 3.79 6.32 -28.41
CA ALA A 150 3.17 5.00 -28.31
C ALA A 150 1.91 4.87 -29.20
N VAL A 151 1.05 5.89 -29.23
CA VAL A 151 -0.15 5.92 -30.08
C VAL A 151 0.23 5.93 -31.56
N ASN A 152 1.25 6.70 -31.96
CA ASN A 152 1.70 6.75 -33.34
C ASN A 152 2.25 5.38 -33.81
N GLU A 153 2.97 4.67 -32.95
CA GLU A 153 3.39 3.30 -33.26
C GLU A 153 2.23 2.31 -33.33
N CYS A 154 1.24 2.42 -32.44
CA CYS A 154 0.01 1.62 -32.55
C CYS A 154 -0.68 1.84 -33.88
N VAL A 155 -0.84 3.09 -34.31
CA VAL A 155 -1.46 3.41 -35.60
C VAL A 155 -0.67 2.83 -36.76
N ARG A 156 0.67 2.82 -36.68
CA ARG A 156 1.53 2.18 -37.69
C ARG A 156 1.29 0.67 -37.78
N VAL A 157 1.31 -0.02 -36.65
CA VAL A 157 1.14 -1.48 -36.55
C VAL A 157 -0.29 -1.89 -36.95
N PHE A 158 -1.31 -1.25 -36.39
CA PHE A 158 -2.70 -1.57 -36.71
C PHE A 158 -3.08 -1.29 -38.18
N ARG A 159 -2.41 -0.33 -38.84
CA ARG A 159 -2.66 -0.01 -40.26
C ARG A 159 -2.13 -1.09 -41.21
N ASN A 160 -1.09 -1.83 -40.83
CA ASN A 160 -0.55 -2.93 -41.62
C ASN A 160 -1.26 -4.27 -41.35
N GLY A 161 -2.10 -4.32 -40.31
CA GLY A 161 -2.76 -5.54 -39.86
C GLY A 161 -1.80 -6.38 -39.02
N LEU A 162 -2.24 -6.75 -37.80
CA LEU A 162 -1.46 -7.51 -36.81
C LEU A 162 -0.94 -8.87 -37.30
N SER A 163 -1.32 -9.29 -38.51
CA SER A 163 -0.88 -10.49 -39.20
C SER A 163 0.50 -10.37 -39.84
N ASP A 164 0.95 -9.16 -40.17
CA ASP A 164 2.19 -8.92 -40.91
C ASP A 164 3.37 -8.55 -39.98
N ASP A 165 3.08 -8.20 -38.71
CA ASP A 165 4.09 -7.87 -37.70
C ASP A 165 4.62 -9.11 -36.97
N THR A 166 5.90 -9.08 -36.61
CA THR A 166 6.53 -10.17 -35.85
C THR A 166 6.13 -10.13 -34.37
N ASN A 167 6.21 -11.29 -33.68
CA ASN A 167 5.97 -11.34 -32.24
C ASN A 167 6.86 -10.37 -31.45
N GLU A 168 8.10 -10.17 -31.88
CA GLU A 168 9.05 -9.23 -31.26
C GLU A 168 8.58 -7.76 -31.41
N GLU A 169 8.07 -7.39 -32.59
CA GLU A 169 7.49 -6.05 -32.81
C GLU A 169 6.24 -5.81 -31.97
N LEU A 170 5.39 -6.83 -31.80
CA LEU A 170 4.21 -6.77 -30.94
C LEU A 170 4.56 -6.68 -29.45
N GLU A 171 5.58 -7.41 -28.99
CA GLU A 171 6.08 -7.34 -27.61
C GLU A 171 6.70 -5.97 -27.30
N ILE A 172 7.46 -5.39 -28.24
CA ILE A 172 8.01 -4.03 -28.10
C ILE A 172 6.88 -3.01 -28.02
N LEU A 173 5.86 -3.14 -28.87
CA LEU A 173 4.69 -2.25 -28.85
C LEU A 173 3.93 -2.36 -27.53
N GLU A 174 3.68 -3.58 -27.05
CA GLU A 174 3.05 -3.83 -25.76
C GLU A 174 3.84 -3.19 -24.62
N SER A 175 5.17 -3.35 -24.62
CA SER A 175 6.05 -2.76 -23.61
C SER A 175 5.97 -1.22 -23.59
N LYS A 176 5.97 -0.58 -24.76
CA LYS A 176 5.84 0.88 -24.88
C LYS A 176 4.46 1.37 -24.43
N LEU A 177 3.39 0.65 -24.79
CA LEU A 177 2.03 0.96 -24.34
C LEU A 177 1.87 0.85 -22.83
N LEU A 178 2.42 -0.21 -22.22
CA LEU A 178 2.40 -0.39 -20.78
C LEU A 178 3.14 0.73 -20.06
N SER A 179 4.30 1.14 -20.59
CA SER A 179 5.10 2.25 -20.04
C SER A 179 4.35 3.59 -20.15
N ALA A 180 3.75 3.90 -21.30
CA ALA A 180 2.98 5.12 -21.49
C ALA A 180 1.73 5.16 -20.59
N ARG A 181 1.06 4.02 -20.40
CA ARG A 181 -0.06 3.89 -19.46
C ARG A 181 0.36 4.17 -18.02
N GLU A 182 1.50 3.63 -17.60
CA GLU A 182 2.02 3.84 -16.25
C GLU A 182 2.31 5.33 -15.97
N LEU A 183 2.85 6.05 -16.95
CA LEU A 183 3.07 7.50 -16.87
C LEU A 183 1.75 8.30 -16.82
N LEU A 184 0.73 7.87 -17.55
CA LEU A 184 -0.61 8.47 -17.47
C LEU A 184 -1.26 8.25 -16.10
N ASP A 185 -1.20 7.03 -15.57
CA ASP A 185 -1.73 6.69 -14.24
C ASP A 185 -1.05 7.55 -13.15
N LYS A 186 0.26 7.80 -13.28
CA LYS A 186 1.00 8.72 -12.40
C LYS A 186 0.44 10.14 -12.47
N ASN A 187 0.19 10.68 -13.67
CA ASN A 187 -0.37 12.04 -13.82
C ASN A 187 -1.77 12.17 -13.23
N VAL A 188 -2.62 11.17 -13.44
CA VAL A 188 -3.95 11.12 -12.82
C VAL A 188 -3.82 11.19 -11.29
N GLY A 189 -2.94 10.38 -10.70
CA GLY A 189 -2.69 10.41 -9.25
C GLY A 189 -2.21 11.77 -8.73
N VAL A 190 -1.35 12.48 -9.48
CA VAL A 190 -0.92 13.84 -9.10
C VAL A 190 -2.08 14.82 -9.14
N ILE A 191 -2.93 14.76 -10.16
CA ILE A 191 -4.11 15.62 -10.29
C ILE A 191 -5.11 15.36 -9.15
N GLU A 192 -5.37 14.10 -8.82
CA GLU A 192 -6.26 13.72 -7.72
C GLU A 192 -5.76 14.24 -6.37
N ASN A 193 -4.45 14.16 -6.12
CA ASN A 193 -3.82 14.71 -4.91
C ASN A 193 -3.98 16.24 -4.84
N GLU A 194 -3.73 16.95 -5.95
CA GLU A 194 -3.87 18.40 -5.98
C GLU A 194 -5.33 18.85 -5.81
N LEU A 195 -6.28 18.13 -6.40
CA LEU A 195 -7.71 18.35 -6.20
C LEU A 195 -8.12 18.15 -4.74
N THR A 196 -7.59 17.11 -4.09
CA THR A 196 -7.85 16.82 -2.67
C THR A 196 -7.32 17.95 -1.79
N ARG A 197 -6.06 18.37 -2.00
CA ARG A 197 -5.44 19.51 -1.29
C ARG A 197 -6.26 20.80 -1.42
N ARG A 198 -6.78 21.10 -2.61
CA ARG A 198 -7.61 22.30 -2.84
C ARG A 198 -8.97 22.22 -2.15
N LYS A 199 -9.56 21.03 -2.01
CA LYS A 199 -10.82 20.82 -1.29
C LYS A 199 -10.65 20.98 0.21
N GLU A 200 -9.53 20.55 0.78
CA GLU A 200 -9.23 20.71 2.21
C GLU A 200 -8.93 22.15 2.65
N LYS A 201 -8.55 23.03 1.69
CA LYS A 201 -8.30 24.45 1.94
C LYS A 201 -9.54 25.36 1.80
N LYS A 202 -10.68 24.81 1.38
CA LYS A 202 -11.97 25.52 1.25
C LYS A 202 -12.85 25.22 2.46
#